data_AF-A0A8J7U4V2-F1
#
_entry.id   AF-A0A8J7U4V2-F1
#
_cell.length_a   1.000
_cell.length_b   1.000
_cell.length_c   1.000
_cell.angle_alpha   90.00
_cell.angle_beta   90.00
_cell.angle_gamma   90.00
#
_symmetry.space_group_name_H-M   'P 1'
#
loop_
_entity.id
_entity.type
_entity.pdbx_description
1 polymer ?
#
loop_
_entity_poly.entity_id
_entity_poly.type
_entity_poly.pdbx_seq_one_letter_code
_entity_poly.pdbx_strand_id
1 'polypeptide(L)'
;MEKIQETLRFVRLAETRKNLDFSDEKLLDLNEILDEYEANQLKLKQRQRRLKMRLNEGPADKAQLIDEYFAVKVSVHENEMAMWKKVRELLTPDETIEFFTFYQEFQRKVQQRARQLNRPNQRNPRNNRFRN
;
A
#
# COMPACT_ATOMS: atom_id res chain seq x y z
N MET A 1 1.26 -12.97 6.00
CA MET A 1 0.82 -11.72 5.34
C MET A 1 0.43 -10.67 6.37
N GLU A 2 -0.35 -11.02 7.41
CA GLU A 2 -0.72 -10.09 8.51
C GLU A 2 0.48 -9.48 9.25
N LYS A 3 1.47 -10.27 9.67
CA LYS A 3 2.68 -9.75 10.37
C LYS A 3 3.42 -8.65 9.58
N ILE A 4 3.44 -8.75 8.25
CA ILE A 4 4.06 -7.73 7.38
C ILE A 4 3.22 -6.45 7.36
N GLN A 5 1.90 -6.57 7.36
CA GLN A 5 1.00 -5.40 7.40
C GLN A 5 1.05 -4.70 8.75
N GLU A 6 1.07 -5.47 9.83
CA GLU A 6 1.22 -4.93 11.18
C GLU A 6 2.54 -4.18 11.34
N THR A 7 3.63 -4.72 10.80
CA THR A 7 4.93 -4.03 10.77
C THR A 7 4.87 -2.73 9.96
N LEU A 8 4.23 -2.73 8.79
CA LEU A 8 4.07 -1.52 7.97
C LEU A 8 3.19 -0.47 8.66
N ARG A 9 2.15 -0.90 9.38
CA ARG A 9 1.29 -0.03 10.19
C ARG A 9 2.08 0.65 11.31
N PHE A 10 2.90 -0.09 12.05
CA PHE A 10 3.77 0.50 13.08
C PHE A 10 4.76 1.52 12.51
N VAL A 11 5.39 1.22 11.38
CA VAL A 11 6.30 2.15 10.71
C VAL A 11 5.55 3.40 10.25
N ARG A 12 4.34 3.26 9.70
CA ARG A 12 3.48 4.39 9.31
C ARG A 12 3.14 5.27 10.51
N LEU A 13 2.71 4.68 11.63
CA LEU A 13 2.38 5.39 12.87
C LEU A 13 3.56 6.19 13.41
N ALA A 14 4.76 5.62 13.39
CA ALA A 14 5.97 6.29 13.82
C ALA A 14 6.35 7.44 12.87
N GLU A 15 6.25 7.23 11.56
CA GLU A 15 6.56 8.25 10.55
C GLU A 15 5.54 9.39 10.54
N THR A 16 4.24 9.14 10.75
CA THR A 16 3.24 10.23 10.84
C THR A 16 3.52 11.11 12.05
N ARG A 17 3.75 10.52 13.23
CA ARG A 17 4.09 11.28 14.46
C ARG A 17 5.40 12.04 14.36
N LYS A 18 6.36 11.56 13.57
CA LYS A 18 7.69 12.17 13.47
C LYS A 18 7.74 13.33 12.48
N ASN A 19 6.97 13.26 11.40
CA ASN A 19 7.12 14.15 10.25
C ASN A 19 5.94 15.12 10.05
N LEU A 20 4.85 14.97 10.79
CA LEU A 20 3.70 15.87 10.73
C LEU A 20 3.56 16.61 12.06
N ASP A 21 3.48 17.93 12.02
CA ASP A 21 3.28 18.76 13.22
C ASP A 21 1.79 18.96 13.51
N PHE A 22 1.05 17.85 13.58
CA PHE A 22 -0.38 17.86 13.88
C PHE A 22 -0.63 17.53 15.35
N SER A 23 -1.79 17.92 15.87
CA SER A 23 -2.19 17.51 17.22
C SER A 23 -2.32 15.98 17.33
N ASP A 24 -2.12 15.44 18.53
CA ASP A 24 -2.26 14.01 18.78
C ASP A 24 -3.64 13.46 18.38
N GLU A 25 -4.69 14.26 18.55
CA GLU A 25 -6.06 13.93 18.12
C GLU A 25 -6.15 13.82 16.59
N LYS A 26 -5.66 14.82 15.85
CA LYS A 26 -5.62 14.76 14.37
C LYS A 26 -4.79 13.59 13.88
N LEU A 27 -3.66 13.30 14.53
CA LEU A 27 -2.84 12.15 14.19
C LEU A 27 -3.57 10.83 14.46
N LEU A 28 -4.36 10.73 15.52
CA LEU A 28 -5.17 9.54 15.82
C LEU A 28 -6.21 9.32 14.71
N ASP A 29 -7.02 10.33 14.41
CA ASP A 29 -8.07 10.27 13.37
C ASP A 29 -7.49 9.95 11.99
N LEU A 30 -6.37 10.59 11.64
CA LEU A 30 -5.68 10.35 10.38
C LEU A 30 -5.19 8.89 10.28
N ASN A 31 -4.71 8.32 11.39
CA ASN A 31 -4.27 6.94 11.40
C ASN A 31 -5.44 5.94 11.32
N GLU A 32 -6.60 6.26 11.88
CA GLU A 32 -7.82 5.45 11.71
C GLU A 32 -8.27 5.44 10.25
N ILE A 33 -8.27 6.60 9.57
CA ILE A 33 -8.57 6.72 8.14
C ILE A 33 -7.63 5.83 7.32
N LEU A 34 -6.33 5.85 7.63
CA LEU A 34 -5.33 5.05 6.93
C LEU A 34 -5.47 3.55 7.20
N ASP A 35 -5.83 3.15 8.42
CA ASP A 35 -6.09 1.76 8.77
C ASP A 35 -7.28 1.17 7.99
N GLU A 36 -8.37 1.93 7.91
CA GLU A 36 -9.55 1.52 7.13
C GLU A 36 -9.20 1.38 5.64
N TYR A 37 -8.48 2.36 5.09
CA TYR A 37 -8.00 2.34 3.71
C TYR A 37 -7.13 1.09 3.43
N GLU A 38 -6.16 0.80 4.29
CA GLU A 38 -5.24 -0.33 4.14
C GLU A 38 -5.95 -1.69 4.25
N ALA A 39 -6.90 -1.82 5.17
CA ALA A 39 -7.71 -3.02 5.32
C ALA A 39 -8.55 -3.29 4.05
N ASN A 40 -9.16 -2.26 3.48
CA ASN A 40 -9.92 -2.37 2.24
C ASN A 40 -9.01 -2.64 1.04
N GLN A 41 -7.85 -1.97 0.94
CA GLN A 41 -6.85 -2.25 -0.10
C GLN A 41 -6.38 -3.70 -0.07
N LEU A 42 -6.18 -4.29 1.11
CA LEU A 42 -5.81 -5.70 1.24
C LEU A 42 -6.89 -6.62 0.68
N LYS A 43 -8.15 -6.41 1.06
CA LYS A 43 -9.30 -7.22 0.58
C LYS A 43 -9.41 -7.15 -0.94
N LEU A 44 -9.28 -5.94 -1.51
CA LEU A 44 -9.31 -5.74 -2.96
C LEU A 44 -8.14 -6.41 -3.67
N LYS A 45 -6.91 -6.29 -3.15
CA LYS A 45 -5.72 -6.99 -3.71
C LYS A 45 -5.85 -8.50 -3.65
N GLN A 46 -6.40 -9.05 -2.56
CA GLN A 46 -6.67 -10.49 -2.45
C GLN A 46 -7.73 -10.94 -3.48
N ARG A 47 -8.82 -10.17 -3.65
CA ARG A 47 -9.84 -10.43 -4.67
C ARG A 47 -9.24 -10.40 -6.08
N GLN A 48 -8.40 -9.40 -6.38
CA GLN A 48 -7.71 -9.27 -7.66
C GLN A 48 -6.80 -10.47 -7.95
N ARG A 49 -6.05 -10.96 -6.94
CA ARG A 49 -5.21 -12.17 -7.08
C ARG A 49 -6.05 -13.41 -7.38
N ARG A 50 -7.17 -13.61 -6.67
CA ARG A 50 -8.09 -14.74 -6.91
C ARG A 50 -8.68 -14.71 -8.32
N LEU A 51 -9.12 -13.54 -8.79
CA LEU A 51 -9.61 -13.37 -10.16
C LEU A 51 -8.54 -13.69 -11.20
N LYS A 52 -7.30 -13.22 -10.97
CA LYS A 52 -6.17 -13.52 -11.87
C LYS A 52 -5.85 -15.02 -11.93
N MET A 53 -5.93 -15.75 -10.81
CA MET A 53 -5.73 -17.21 -10.82
C MET A 53 -6.85 -17.90 -11.60
N ARG A 54 -8.12 -17.56 -11.34
CA ARG A 54 -9.27 -18.13 -12.07
C ARG A 54 -9.21 -17.87 -13.57
N LEU A 55 -8.76 -16.67 -14.00
CA LEU A 55 -8.55 -16.34 -15.42
C LEU A 55 -7.51 -17.24 -16.11
N ASN A 56 -6.55 -17.77 -15.34
CA ASN A 56 -5.51 -18.67 -15.84
C ASN A 56 -5.93 -20.16 -15.80
N GLU A 57 -6.95 -20.52 -15.03
CA GLU A 57 -7.33 -21.92 -14.74
C GLU A 57 -8.28 -22.56 -15.76
N GLY A 58 -8.83 -21.84 -16.76
CA GLY A 58 -9.64 -22.49 -17.81
C GLY A 58 -10.55 -21.59 -18.67
N PRO A 59 -11.33 -22.19 -19.60
CA PRO A 59 -12.08 -21.46 -20.64
C PRO A 59 -13.47 -20.97 -20.24
N ALA A 60 -14.10 -21.54 -19.20
CA ALA A 60 -15.45 -21.15 -18.83
C ALA A 60 -15.46 -19.76 -18.19
N ASP A 61 -16.23 -18.85 -18.81
CA ASP A 61 -16.63 -17.56 -18.23
C ASP A 61 -15.52 -16.50 -18.07
N LYS A 62 -14.54 -16.49 -18.99
CA LYS A 62 -13.47 -15.48 -19.01
C LYS A 62 -14.00 -14.05 -19.14
N ALA A 63 -15.11 -13.85 -19.87
CA ALA A 63 -15.71 -12.52 -20.06
C ALA A 63 -16.15 -11.93 -18.71
N GLN A 64 -16.96 -12.67 -17.93
CA GLN A 64 -17.39 -12.22 -16.61
C GLN A 64 -16.21 -12.02 -15.66
N LEU A 65 -15.21 -12.91 -15.69
CA LEU A 65 -14.01 -12.76 -14.84
C LEU A 65 -13.17 -11.53 -15.19
N ILE A 66 -13.12 -11.15 -16.48
CA ILE A 66 -12.45 -9.92 -16.94
C ILE A 66 -13.22 -8.70 -16.43
N ASP A 67 -14.55 -8.70 -16.56
CA ASP A 67 -15.40 -7.60 -16.09
C ASP A 67 -15.27 -7.42 -14.57
N GLU A 68 -15.31 -8.52 -13.81
CA GLU A 68 -15.06 -8.49 -12.37
C GLU A 68 -13.66 -7.97 -12.02
N TYR A 69 -12.65 -8.31 -12.82
CA TYR A 69 -11.29 -7.83 -12.61
C TYR A 69 -11.18 -6.32 -12.85
N PHE A 70 -11.86 -5.78 -13.87
CA PHE A 70 -11.93 -4.34 -14.09
C PHE A 70 -12.72 -3.62 -13.00
N ALA A 71 -13.85 -4.19 -12.56
CA ALA A 71 -14.61 -3.65 -11.44
C ALA A 71 -13.75 -3.54 -10.17
N VAL A 72 -12.94 -4.55 -9.86
CA VAL A 72 -12.02 -4.49 -8.71
C VAL A 72 -10.93 -3.42 -8.90
N LYS A 73 -10.44 -3.20 -10.11
CA LYS A 73 -9.50 -2.10 -10.39
C LYS A 73 -10.14 -0.73 -10.13
N VAL A 74 -11.40 -0.55 -10.53
CA VAL A 74 -12.15 0.68 -10.25
C VAL A 74 -12.30 0.86 -8.74
N SER A 75 -12.72 -0.17 -8.01
CA SER A 75 -12.86 -0.10 -6.55
C SER A 75 -11.55 0.21 -5.81
N VAL A 76 -10.39 -0.18 -6.36
CA VAL A 76 -9.09 0.22 -5.78
C VAL A 76 -8.90 1.73 -5.83
N HIS A 77 -9.28 2.37 -6.94
CA HIS A 77 -9.20 3.82 -7.09
C HIS A 77 -10.26 4.54 -6.27
N GLU A 78 -11.50 4.04 -6.25
CA GLU A 78 -12.58 4.59 -5.42
C GLU A 78 -12.21 4.57 -3.93
N ASN A 79 -11.59 3.50 -3.45
CA ASN A 79 -11.12 3.40 -2.06
C ASN A 79 -10.02 4.43 -1.75
N GLU A 80 -9.15 4.75 -2.71
CA GLU A 80 -8.16 5.82 -2.56
C GLU A 80 -8.80 7.20 -2.53
N MET A 81 -9.75 7.49 -3.43
CA MET A 81 -10.48 8.76 -3.42
C MET A 81 -11.31 8.94 -2.14
N ALA A 82 -11.92 7.86 -1.63
CA ALA A 82 -12.65 7.88 -0.36
C ALA A 82 -11.75 8.23 0.83
N MET A 83 -10.52 7.68 0.87
CA MET A 83 -9.52 8.03 1.87
C MET A 83 -9.17 9.52 1.79
N TRP A 84 -8.85 10.03 0.59
CA TRP A 84 -8.50 11.45 0.41
C TRP A 84 -9.65 12.40 0.73
N LYS A 85 -10.89 11.98 0.51
CA LYS A 85 -12.07 12.75 0.93
C LYS A 85 -12.10 12.91 2.45
N LYS A 86 -11.96 11.82 3.21
CA LYS A 86 -11.91 11.86 4.67
C LYS A 86 -10.76 12.72 5.20
N VAL A 87 -9.58 12.61 4.58
CA VAL A 87 -8.40 13.43 4.93
C VAL A 87 -8.69 14.92 4.75
N ARG A 88 -9.32 15.32 3.63
CA ARG A 88 -9.68 16.73 3.37
C ARG A 88 -10.77 17.26 4.30
N GLU A 89 -11.64 16.39 4.81
CA GLU A 89 -12.65 16.75 5.80
C GLU A 89 -12.03 16.96 7.19
N LEU A 90 -10.93 16.25 7.49
CA LEU A 90 -10.20 16.32 8.75
C LEU A 90 -9.18 17.48 8.79
N LEU A 91 -8.47 17.72 7.69
CA LEU A 91 -7.33 18.64 7.63
C LEU A 91 -7.68 19.95 6.92
N THR A 92 -7.01 21.03 7.31
CA THR A 92 -7.02 22.26 6.52
C THR A 92 -6.36 22.04 5.15
N PRO A 93 -6.54 22.95 4.17
CA PRO A 93 -5.88 22.83 2.87
C PRO A 93 -4.35 22.71 2.95
N ASP A 94 -3.70 23.49 3.81
CA ASP A 94 -2.24 23.48 3.96
C ASP A 94 -1.75 22.17 4.61
N GLU A 95 -2.42 21.73 5.68
CA GLU A 95 -2.15 20.44 6.32
C GLU A 95 -2.41 19.26 5.36
N THR A 96 -3.42 19.37 4.48
CA THR A 96 -3.69 18.36 3.45
C THR A 96 -2.52 18.25 2.47
N ILE A 97 -1.91 19.38 2.07
CA ILE A 97 -0.75 19.41 1.17
C ILE A 97 0.48 18.80 1.86
N GLU A 98 0.70 19.15 3.12
CA GLU A 98 1.77 18.58 3.94
C GLU A 98 1.62 17.06 4.06
N PHE A 99 0.43 16.61 4.45
CA PHE A 99 0.13 15.19 4.55
C PHE A 99 0.24 14.46 3.20
N PHE A 100 -0.23 15.07 2.11
CA PHE A 100 -0.11 14.50 0.77
C PHE A 100 1.35 14.26 0.39
N THR A 101 2.20 15.25 0.62
CA THR A 101 3.64 15.17 0.35
C THR A 101 4.28 14.06 1.18
N PHE A 102 4.03 14.06 2.49
CA PHE A 102 4.48 13.01 3.41
C PHE A 102 4.05 11.61 2.93
N TYR A 103 2.77 11.43 2.61
CA TYR A 103 2.22 10.14 2.25
C TYR A 103 2.82 9.60 0.95
N GLN A 104 3.02 10.46 -0.05
CA GLN A 104 3.70 10.07 -1.29
C GLN A 104 5.14 9.60 -1.03
N GLU A 105 5.90 10.33 -0.22
CA GLU A 105 7.26 9.93 0.14
C GLU A 105 7.31 8.62 0.91
N PHE A 106 6.41 8.46 1.88
CA PHE A 106 6.25 7.23 2.65
C PHE A 106 5.97 6.03 1.73
N GLN A 107 5.00 6.16 0.83
CA GLN A 107 4.69 5.11 -0.16
C GLN A 107 5.91 4.77 -1.02
N ARG A 108 6.68 5.78 -1.47
CA ARG A 108 7.90 5.57 -2.24
C ARG A 108 8.94 4.78 -1.44
N LYS A 109 9.17 5.14 -0.17
CA LYS A 109 10.11 4.44 0.73
C LYS A 109 9.69 2.99 0.94
N VAL A 110 8.40 2.74 1.19
CA VAL A 110 7.84 1.38 1.35
C VAL A 110 8.07 0.55 0.08
N GLN A 111 7.79 1.11 -1.10
CA GLN A 111 8.01 0.41 -2.37
C GLN A 111 9.50 0.10 -2.63
N GLN A 112 10.40 1.03 -2.36
CA GLN A 112 11.84 0.80 -2.48
C GLN A 112 12.29 -0.34 -1.56
N ARG A 113 11.82 -0.35 -0.31
CA ARG A 113 12.15 -1.40 0.65
C ARG A 113 11.58 -2.76 0.23
N ALA A 114 10.34 -2.80 -0.22
CA ALA A 114 9.72 -4.01 -0.74
C ALA A 114 10.50 -4.57 -1.95
N ARG A 115 11.00 -3.71 -2.85
CA ARG A 115 11.86 -4.13 -3.96
C ARG A 115 13.19 -4.71 -3.48
N GLN A 116 13.83 -4.10 -2.47
CA GLN A 116 15.08 -4.62 -1.90
C GLN A 116 14.88 -6.00 -1.27
N LEU A 117 13.79 -6.20 -0.53
CA LEU A 117 13.45 -7.48 0.11
C LEU A 117 13.12 -8.57 -0.92
N ASN A 118 12.50 -8.20 -2.04
CA ASN A 118 12.16 -9.12 -3.13
C ASN A 118 13.29 -9.32 -4.14
N ARG A 119 14.48 -8.72 -3.95
CA ARG A 119 15.65 -9.10 -4.75
C ARG A 119 16.06 -10.51 -4.30
N PRO A 120 16.00 -11.54 -5.15
CA PRO A 120 16.66 -12.79 -4.84
C PRO A 120 18.12 -12.45 -4.59
N ASN A 121 18.70 -12.97 -3.49
CA ASN A 121 20.12 -12.83 -3.15
C ASN A 121 20.97 -13.02 -4.42
N GLN A 122 21.30 -11.93 -5.10
CA GLN A 122 22.37 -11.93 -6.09
C GLN A 122 23.62 -12.04 -5.25
N ARG A 123 23.98 -13.29 -4.92
CA ARG A 123 25.33 -13.67 -4.51
C ARG A 123 26.25 -12.97 -5.49
N ASN A 124 26.95 -11.98 -4.98
CA ASN A 124 27.97 -11.23 -5.69
C ASN A 124 28.99 -12.25 -6.22
N PRO A 125 29.13 -12.48 -7.55
CA PRO A 125 30.10 -13.46 -8.08
C PRO A 125 31.50 -12.85 -8.11
N ARG A 126 31.91 -12.13 -7.05
CA ARG A 126 33.16 -11.37 -6.98
C ARG A 126 34.09 -11.80 -5.86
N ASN A 127 34.03 -13.05 -5.43
CA ASN A 127 35.10 -13.67 -4.65
C ASN A 127 35.42 -15.07 -5.21
N ASN A 128 36.00 -15.08 -6.42
CA ASN A 128 36.69 -16.25 -6.97
C ASN A 128 38.06 -15.85 -7.56
N ARG A 129 38.70 -14.84 -6.96
CA ARG A 129 40.15 -14.67 -7.00
C ARG A 129 40.63 -15.06 -5.61
N PHE A 130 41.71 -15.81 -5.50
CA PHE A 130 42.19 -16.48 -4.28
C PHE A 130 41.56 -17.87 -4.00
N ARG A 131 41.73 -18.79 -4.94
CA ARG A 131 42.07 -20.18 -4.60
C ARG A 131 43.27 -20.59 -5.44
N ASN A 132 44.38 -20.76 -4.70
CA ASN A 132 45.68 -21.39 -4.98
C ASN A 132 46.04 -21.72 -6.43
#